data_AF-A0A2H6LPY7-F1
#
_entry.id   AF-A0A2H6LPY7-F1
#
_cell.length_a   1.000
_cell.length_b   1.000
_cell.length_c   1.000
_cell.angle_alpha   90.00
_cell.angle_beta   90.00
_cell.angle_gamma   90.00
#
_symmetry.space_group_name_H-M   'P 1'
#
loop_
_entity.id
_entity.type
_entity.pdbx_description
1 polymer ?
#
loop_
_entity_poly.entity_id
_entity_poly.type
_entity_poly.pdbx_seq_one_letter_code
_entity_poly.pdbx_strand_id
1 'polypeptide(L)' 'MKKYLTVVATYAANPTPELKQQVDERLAEAYSKIDKAVKRGILHPNNGARKKSRLAHKLKPVT' A
#
# COMPACT_ATOMS: atom_id res chain seq x y z
N MET A 1 6.90 -2.91 -2.30
CA MET A 1 5.52 -3.45 -2.39
C MET A 1 5.35 -4.78 -1.66
N LYS A 2 6.24 -5.78 -1.83
CA LYS A 2 6.16 -7.06 -1.09
C LYS A 2 5.98 -6.90 0.43
N LYS A 3 6.75 -6.00 1.06
CA LYS A 3 6.65 -5.67 2.50
C LYS A 3 5.25 -5.23 2.95
N TYR A 4 4.53 -4.44 2.14
CA TYR A 4 3.16 -4.05 2.47
C TYR A 4 2.21 -5.25 2.37
N LEU A 5 2.36 -6.07 1.33
CA LEU A 5 1.51 -7.24 1.12
C LEU A 5 1.66 -8.28 2.23
N THR A 6 2.87 -8.48 2.75
CA THR A 6 3.10 -9.39 3.88
C THR A 6 2.43 -8.87 5.14
N VAL A 7 2.52 -7.57 5.42
CA VAL A 7 1.91 -6.96 6.61
C VAL A 7 0.37 -6.96 6.54
N VAL A 8 -0.20 -6.73 5.35
CA VAL A 8 -1.66 -6.87 5.15
C VAL A 8 -2.10 -8.32 5.35
N ALA A 9 -1.32 -9.31 4.89
CA ALA A 9 -1.64 -10.72 5.12
C ALA A 9 -1.57 -11.09 6.61
N THR A 10 -0.58 -10.59 7.35
CA THR A 10 -0.48 -10.81 8.81
C THR A 10 -1.61 -10.12 9.58
N TYR A 11 -2.01 -8.92 9.16
CA TYR A 11 -3.14 -8.20 9.75
C TYR A 11 -4.47 -8.90 9.48
N ALA A 12 -4.66 -9.45 8.28
CA ALA A 12 -5.84 -10.24 7.94
C ALA A 12 -5.97 -11.52 8.80
N ALA A 13 -4.84 -12.12 9.19
CA ALA A 13 -4.84 -13.28 10.09
C ALA A 13 -5.07 -12.89 11.56
N ASN A 14 -4.57 -11.72 11.99
CA ASN A 14 -4.65 -11.23 13.37
C ASN A 14 -4.94 -9.73 13.40
N PRO A 15 -6.21 -9.31 13.55
CA PRO A 15 -6.56 -7.89 13.55
C PRO A 15 -6.23 -7.25 14.90
N THR A 16 -4.99 -6.80 15.07
CA THR A 16 -4.55 -6.03 16.24
C THR A 16 -4.34 -4.54 15.91
N PRO A 17 -4.51 -3.63 16.89
CA PRO A 17 -4.29 -2.20 16.67
C PRO A 17 -2.85 -1.85 16.22
N GLU A 18 -1.85 -2.54 16.76
CA GLU A 18 -0.44 -2.35 16.39
C GLU A 18 -0.16 -2.73 14.93
N LEU A 19 -0.74 -3.84 14.48
CA LEU A 19 -0.60 -4.28 13.09
C LEU A 19 -1.32 -3.33 12.14
N LYS A 20 -2.46 -2.76 12.55
CA LYS A 20 -3.15 -1.72 11.77
C LYS A 20 -2.26 -0.50 11.55
N GLN A 21 -1.60 -0.02 12.61
CA GLN A 21 -0.66 1.10 12.50
C GLN A 21 0.51 0.76 11.56
N GLN A 22 1.06 -0.45 11.65
CA GLN A 22 2.10 -0.89 10.71
C GLN A 22 1.59 -0.96 9.26
N VAL A 23 0.36 -1.41 9.02
CA VAL A 23 -0.25 -1.42 7.68
C VAL A 23 -0.29 0.00 7.11
N ASP A 24 -0.75 0.97 7.90
CA ASP A 24 -0.88 2.37 7.48
C ASP A 24 0.47 3.02 7.17
N GLU A 25 1.48 2.78 8.01
CA GLU A 25 2.86 3.25 7.77
C GLU A 25 3.43 2.69 6.46
N ARG A 26 3.29 1.38 6.23
CA ARG A 26 3.77 0.72 5.00
C ARG A 26 2.99 1.17 3.77
N LEU A 27 1.70 1.49 3.93
CA LEU A 27 0.87 2.03 2.85
C LEU A 27 1.37 3.43 2.45
N ALA A 28 1.63 4.30 3.43
CA ALA A 28 2.18 5.64 3.20
C ALA A 28 3.55 5.57 2.50
N GLU A 29 4.43 4.68 2.95
CA GLU A 29 5.74 4.45 2.32
C GLU A 29 5.59 3.99 0.85
N ALA A 30 4.65 3.08 0.57
CA ALA A 30 4.38 2.59 -0.77
C ALA A 30 3.84 3.70 -1.69
N TYR A 31 2.92 4.55 -1.20
CA TYR A 31 2.40 5.68 -1.96
C TYR A 31 3.48 6.70 -2.27
N SER A 32 4.30 7.07 -1.27
CA SER A 32 5.43 7.99 -1.47
C SER A 32 6.37 7.53 -2.58
N LYS A 33 6.69 6.22 -2.63
CA LYS A 33 7.53 5.64 -3.68
C LYS A 33 6.88 5.71 -5.07
N ILE A 34 5.57 5.44 -5.16
CA ILE A 34 4.83 5.54 -6.42
C ILE A 34 4.83 7.00 -6.91
N ASP A 35 4.54 7.94 -6.02
CA ASP A 35 4.45 9.36 -6.37
C ASP A 35 5.79 9.94 -6.78
N LYS A 36 6.87 9.55 -6.10
CA LYS A 36 8.23 9.90 -6.51
C LYS A 36 8.54 9.36 -7.90
N ALA A 37 8.13 8.12 -8.23
CA ALA A 37 8.35 7.55 -9.55
C ALA A 37 7.51 8.24 -10.64
N VAL A 38 6.28 8.67 -10.34
CA VAL A 38 5.45 9.46 -11.25
C VAL A 38 6.05 10.85 -11.46
N LYS A 39 6.45 11.55 -10.39
CA LYS A 39 7.08 12.87 -10.45
C LYS A 39 8.38 12.86 -11.26
N ARG A 40 9.14 11.78 -11.19
CA ARG A 40 10.38 11.58 -11.96
C ARG A 40 10.15 11.12 -13.40
N GLY A 41 8.91 10.94 -13.84
CA GLY A 41 8.56 10.48 -15.19
C GLY A 41 8.83 8.99 -15.45
N ILE A 42 9.24 8.23 -14.44
CA ILE A 42 9.52 6.78 -14.56
C ILE A 42 8.22 6.00 -14.76
N LEU A 43 7.12 6.47 -14.15
CA LEU A 43 5.78 5.89 -14.31
C LEU A 43 4.83 6.92 -14.89
N HIS A 44 4.04 6.50 -15.88
CA HIS A 44 2.90 7.29 -16.33
C HIS A 44 1.90 7.54 -15.18
N PRO A 45 1.28 8.73 -15.06
CA PRO A 45 0.32 9.06 -14.01
C PRO A 45 -0.79 8.01 -13.84
N ASN A 46 -1.40 7.55 -14.93
CA ASN A 46 -2.42 6.50 -14.90
C ASN A 46 -1.88 5.16 -14.35
N ASN A 47 -0.60 4.84 -14.59
CA ASN A 47 0.02 3.64 -14.02
C ASN A 47 0.23 3.80 -12.50
N GLY A 48 0.66 4.99 -12.06
CA GLY A 48 0.72 5.34 -10.65
C GLY A 48 -0.66 5.21 -9.96
N ALA A 49 -1.69 5.81 -10.54
CA ALA A 49 -3.06 5.74 -10.04
C ALA A 49 -3.59 4.31 -9.94
N ARG A 50 -3.41 3.50 -11.00
CA ARG A 50 -3.80 2.07 -10.99
C ARG A 50 -3.07 1.29 -9.90
N LYS A 51 -1.76 1.54 -9.69
CA LYS A 51 -0.99 0.89 -8.63
C LYS A 51 -1.49 1.26 -7.23
N LYS A 52 -1.82 2.53 -6.99
CA LYS A 52 -2.42 2.98 -5.71
C LYS A 52 -3.79 2.34 -5.46
N SER A 53 -4.67 2.37 -6.46
CA SER A 53 -6.00 1.75 -6.39
C SER A 53 -5.90 0.26 -6.02
N ARG A 54 -4.98 -0.47 -6.65
CA ARG A 54 -4.75 -1.89 -6.32
C ARG A 54 -4.31 -2.13 -4.88
N LEU A 55 -3.53 -1.23 -4.28
CA LEU A 55 -3.12 -1.35 -2.88
C LEU A 55 -4.31 -1.10 -1.95
N ALA A 56 -5.10 -0.04 -2.22
CA ALA A 56 -6.30 0.25 -1.45
C ALA A 56 -7.34 -0.89 -1.50
N HIS A 57 -7.55 -1.49 -2.67
CA HIS A 57 -8.45 -2.64 -2.82
C HIS A 57 -8.03 -3.86 -2.02
N LYS A 58 -6.73 -4.03 -1.70
CA LYS A 58 -6.26 -5.13 -0.85
C LYS A 58 -6.50 -4.91 0.63
N LEU A 59 -6.66 -3.67 1.07
CA LEU A 59 -6.98 -3.33 2.46
C LEU A 59 -8.49 -3.43 2.73
N LYS A 60 -9.33 -3.05 1.76
CA LYS A 60 -10.80 -3.08 1.87
C LYS A 60 -11.44 -4.40 2.36
N PRO A 61 -11.00 -5.61 1.96
CA PRO A 61 -11.62 -6.84 2.48
C PRO A 61 -11.25 -7.13 3.94
N VAL A 62 -10.26 -6.44 4.51
CA VAL A 62 -9.74 -6.68 5.86
C VAL A 62 -10.30 -5.67 6.88
N THR A 63 -10.89 -4.56 6.41
CA THR A 63 -11.46 -3.48 7.23
C THR A 63 -12.96 -3.41 7.02
#